data_AF-A0A2N3DJB1-F1
#
_entry.id   AF-A0A2N3DJB1-F1
#
_cell.length_a   1.000
_cell.length_b   1.000
_cell.length_c   1.000
_cell.angle_alpha   90.00
_cell.angle_beta   90.00
_cell.angle_gamma   90.00
#
_symmetry.space_group_name_H-M   'P 1'
#
loop_
_entity.id
_entity.type
_entity.pdbx_description
1 polymer ?
#
loop_
_entity_poly.entity_id
_entity_poly.type
_entity_poly.pdbx_seq_one_letter_code
_entity_poly.pdbx_strand_id
1 'polypeptide(L)'
;MLALQPVDTVPHAFRPDPVTQEEAAAMFRAVLNLFGKWEVTDEQAATLLDMPVRSYRRWKAEGAGRVSRDGAARLSNLMGIHKALRIIFSEAQRGYAWIKAG
;
A
#
# COMPACT_ATOMS: atom_id res chain seq x y z
N MET A 1 15.98 -51.67 -2.82
CA MET A 1 15.14 -50.87 -3.74
C MET A 1 14.89 -49.52 -3.09
N LEU A 2 15.30 -48.41 -3.71
CA LEU A 2 14.86 -47.08 -3.27
C LEU A 2 13.41 -46.89 -3.75
N ALA A 3 12.49 -46.66 -2.82
CA ALA A 3 11.13 -46.26 -3.14
C ALA A 3 11.11 -44.74 -3.32
N LEU A 4 10.72 -44.28 -4.50
CA LEU A 4 10.48 -42.86 -4.75
C LEU A 4 9.11 -42.49 -4.17
N GLN A 5 9.06 -41.49 -3.30
CA GLN A 5 7.80 -40.89 -2.87
C GLN A 5 7.42 -39.73 -3.79
N PRO A 6 6.17 -39.68 -4.27
CA PRO A 6 5.69 -38.53 -5.02
C PRO A 6 5.70 -37.29 -4.14
N VAL A 7 6.32 -36.21 -4.63
CA VAL A 7 6.23 -34.88 -4.03
C VAL A 7 4.91 -34.28 -4.50
N ASP A 8 4.11 -33.75 -3.57
CA ASP A 8 2.91 -33.01 -3.92
C ASP A 8 3.31 -31.71 -4.64
N THR A 9 3.09 -31.68 -5.95
CA THR A 9 3.35 -30.53 -6.81
C THR A 9 2.09 -29.72 -7.09
N VAL A 10 0.94 -30.08 -6.50
CA VAL A 10 -0.31 -29.34 -6.74
C VAL A 10 -0.15 -27.96 -6.12
N PRO A 11 -0.20 -26.87 -6.91
CA PRO A 11 -0.06 -25.53 -6.36
C PRO A 11 -1.19 -25.29 -5.35
N HIS A 12 -0.84 -25.02 -4.09
CA HIS A 12 -1.84 -24.60 -3.13
C HIS A 12 -2.42 -23.26 -3.59
N ALA A 13 -3.75 -23.15 -3.62
CA ALA A 13 -4.40 -21.89 -3.94
C ALA A 13 -3.92 -20.82 -2.95
N PHE A 14 -3.25 -19.77 -3.45
CA PHE A 14 -2.78 -18.68 -2.60
C PHE A 14 -3.96 -18.01 -1.91
N ARG A 15 -3.97 -18.05 -0.58
CA ARG A 15 -4.94 -17.34 0.26
C ARG A 15 -4.14 -16.36 1.11
N PRO A 16 -4.13 -15.06 0.78
CA PRO A 16 -3.44 -14.09 1.60
C PRO A 16 -4.16 -14.00 2.96
N ASP A 17 -3.37 -13.99 4.03
CA ASP A 17 -3.88 -13.62 5.33
C ASP A 17 -4.42 -12.19 5.30
N PRO A 18 -5.49 -11.87 6.06
CA PRO A 18 -5.97 -10.52 6.17
C PRO A 18 -4.88 -9.60 6.74
N VAL A 19 -4.77 -8.40 6.17
CA VAL A 19 -3.92 -7.34 6.73
C VAL A 19 -4.36 -7.05 8.16
N THR A 20 -3.43 -7.16 9.09
CA THR A 20 -3.62 -6.84 10.51
C THR A 20 -3.76 -5.34 10.73
N GLN A 21 -4.30 -4.92 11.88
CA GLN A 21 -4.37 -3.50 12.21
C GLN A 21 -2.99 -2.85 12.32
N GLU A 22 -1.98 -3.59 12.79
CA GLU A 22 -0.60 -3.11 12.92
C GLU A 22 0.05 -2.89 11.56
N GLU A 23 -0.13 -3.84 10.63
CA GLU A 23 0.32 -3.70 9.23
C GLU A 23 -0.39 -2.54 8.54
N ALA A 24 -1.71 -2.39 8.75
CA ALA A 24 -2.46 -1.28 8.18
C ALA A 24 -1.97 0.07 8.71
N ALA A 25 -1.69 0.18 10.02
CA ALA A 25 -1.13 1.39 10.62
C ALA A 25 0.30 1.67 10.10
N ALA A 26 1.11 0.63 9.90
CA ALA A 26 2.44 0.76 9.30
C ALA A 26 2.37 1.24 7.84
N MET A 27 1.48 0.66 7.04
CA MET A 27 1.25 1.11 5.66
C MET A 27 0.73 2.54 5.63
N PHE A 28 -0.16 2.95 6.53
CA PHE A 28 -0.61 4.34 6.60
C PHE A 28 0.55 5.32 6.83
N ARG A 29 1.46 5.02 7.77
CA ARG A 29 2.67 5.83 7.98
C ARG A 29 3.56 5.89 6.73
N ALA A 30 3.72 4.76 6.02
CA ALA A 30 4.47 4.72 4.77
C ALA A 30 3.81 5.56 3.67
N VAL A 31 2.48 5.49 3.56
CA VAL A 31 1.68 6.26 2.60
C VAL A 31 1.75 7.77 2.88
N LEU A 32 1.76 8.21 4.14
CA LEU A 32 1.97 9.63 4.46
C LEU A 32 3.32 10.14 3.93
N ASN A 33 4.38 9.36 4.11
CA ASN A 33 5.70 9.70 3.56
C ASN A 33 5.69 9.70 2.02
N LEU A 34 4.96 8.77 1.41
CA LEU A 34 4.84 8.67 -0.04
C LEU A 34 4.08 9.85 -0.64
N PHE A 35 2.95 10.24 -0.04
CA PHE A 35 2.19 11.43 -0.43
C PHE A 35 3.01 12.70 -0.30
N GLY A 36 3.87 12.81 0.71
CA GLY A 36 4.85 13.90 0.81
C GLY A 36 5.80 13.97 -0.39
N LYS A 37 6.32 12.82 -0.85
CA LYS A 37 7.22 12.74 -2.01
C LYS A 37 6.52 12.95 -3.36
N TRP A 38 5.26 12.53 -3.45
CA TRP A 38 4.42 12.77 -4.61
C TRP A 38 3.78 14.16 -4.61
N GLU A 39 3.98 14.92 -3.53
CA GLU A 39 3.42 16.27 -3.33
C GLU A 39 1.89 16.29 -3.51
N VAL A 40 1.23 15.26 -2.98
CA VAL A 40 -0.22 15.07 -2.99
C VAL A 40 -0.85 15.93 -1.89
N THR A 41 -1.89 16.69 -2.20
CA THR A 41 -2.59 17.52 -1.20
C THR A 41 -3.41 16.66 -0.25
N ASP A 42 -3.80 17.21 0.90
CA ASP A 42 -4.63 16.48 1.87
C ASP A 42 -6.00 16.10 1.27
N GLU A 43 -6.55 16.90 0.37
CA GLU A 43 -7.80 16.63 -0.35
C GLU A 43 -7.66 15.46 -1.33
N GLN A 44 -6.56 15.43 -2.08
CA GLN A 44 -6.25 14.32 -2.98
C GLN A 44 -5.95 13.04 -2.20
N ALA A 45 -5.19 13.13 -1.10
CA ALA A 45 -4.90 12.00 -0.23
C ALA A 45 -6.16 11.40 0.37
N ALA A 46 -7.07 12.25 0.87
CA ALA A 46 -8.37 11.83 1.37
C ALA A 46 -9.23 11.15 0.29
N THR A 47 -9.15 11.63 -0.96
CA THR A 47 -9.83 11.03 -2.12
C THR A 47 -9.26 9.65 -2.45
N LEU A 48 -7.93 9.51 -2.48
CA LEU A 48 -7.25 8.23 -2.74
C LEU A 48 -7.55 7.17 -1.67
N LEU A 49 -7.66 7.60 -0.41
CA LEU A 49 -7.98 6.75 0.74
C LEU A 49 -9.48 6.59 0.99
N ASP A 50 -10.33 7.21 0.15
CA ASP A 50 -11.79 7.15 0.25
C ASP A 50 -12.33 7.49 1.65
N MET A 51 -11.89 8.64 2.17
CA MET A 51 -12.34 9.13 3.46
C MET A 51 -12.54 10.65 3.46
N PRO A 52 -13.35 11.21 4.37
CA PRO A 52 -13.48 12.65 4.51
C PRO A 52 -12.13 13.31 4.83
N VAL A 53 -11.87 14.48 4.23
CA VAL A 53 -10.63 15.26 4.45
C VAL A 53 -10.37 15.52 5.94
N ARG A 54 -11.43 15.80 6.72
CA ARG A 54 -11.33 15.97 8.17
C ARG A 54 -10.79 14.71 8.87
N SER A 55 -11.27 13.54 8.47
CA SER A 55 -10.82 12.26 9.02
C SER A 55 -9.37 11.99 8.65
N TYR A 56 -8.98 12.26 7.40
CA TYR A 56 -7.60 12.14 6.94
C TYR A 56 -6.66 13.05 7.74
N ARG A 57 -7.00 14.34 7.89
CA ARG A 57 -6.19 15.30 8.67
C ARG A 57 -6.03 14.88 10.12
N ARG A 58 -7.09 14.39 10.76
CA ARG A 58 -7.02 13.82 12.11
C ARG A 58 -6.07 12.62 12.16
N TRP A 59 -6.24 11.66 11.25
CA TRP A 59 -5.37 10.48 11.19
C TRP A 59 -3.91 10.83 10.91
N LYS A 60 -3.65 11.84 10.08
CA LYS A 60 -2.31 12.36 9.80
C LYS A 60 -1.64 12.93 11.06
N ALA A 61 -2.42 13.59 11.93
CA ALA A 61 -1.91 14.20 13.17
C ALA A 61 -1.77 13.20 14.33
N GLU A 62 -2.74 12.31 14.49
CA GLU A 62 -2.89 11.47 15.69
C GLU A 62 -2.53 10.00 15.45
N GLY A 63 -2.35 9.60 14.19
CA GLY A 63 -2.24 8.21 13.77
C GLY A 63 -3.56 7.61 13.29
N ALA A 64 -3.47 6.53 12.53
CA ALA A 64 -4.65 5.82 12.04
C ALA A 64 -5.41 5.16 13.20
N GLY A 65 -6.74 5.28 13.18
CA GLY A 65 -7.62 4.49 14.05
C GLY A 65 -7.81 3.07 13.52
N ARG A 66 -8.98 2.48 13.77
CA ARG A 66 -9.35 1.21 13.14
C ARG A 66 -9.46 1.39 11.62
N VAL A 67 -8.61 0.68 10.90
CA VAL A 67 -8.62 0.62 9.43
C VAL A 67 -9.58 -0.47 8.96
N SER A 68 -10.50 -0.13 8.05
CA SER A 68 -11.42 -1.09 7.45
C SER A 68 -10.68 -2.01 6.47
N ARG A 69 -11.31 -3.13 6.06
CA ARG A 69 -10.78 -4.00 5.01
C ARG A 69 -10.52 -3.24 3.70
N ASP A 70 -11.44 -2.35 3.33
CA ASP A 70 -11.29 -1.49 2.15
C ASP A 70 -10.12 -0.52 2.30
N GLY A 71 -10.00 0.15 3.45
CA GLY A 71 -8.87 1.03 3.75
C GLY A 71 -7.53 0.30 3.68
N ALA A 72 -7.46 -0.92 4.21
CA ALA A 72 -6.27 -1.76 4.12
C ALA A 72 -5.93 -2.15 2.67
N ALA A 73 -6.94 -2.47 1.86
CA ALA A 73 -6.75 -2.77 0.45
C ALA A 73 -6.25 -1.55 -0.35
N ARG A 74 -6.77 -0.34 -0.08
CA ARG A 74 -6.30 0.91 -0.70
C ARG A 74 -4.86 1.23 -0.31
N LEU A 75 -4.52 1.08 0.96
CA LEU A 75 -3.14 1.21 1.44
C LEU A 75 -2.20 0.22 0.72
N SER A 76 -2.61 -1.05 0.61
CA SER A 76 -1.86 -2.07 -0.13
C SER A 76 -1.65 -1.69 -1.60
N ASN A 77 -2.67 -1.15 -2.26
CA ASN A 77 -2.55 -0.69 -3.65
C ASN A 77 -1.53 0.45 -3.79
N LEU A 78 -1.52 1.41 -2.87
CA LEU A 78 -0.54 2.50 -2.85
C LEU A 78 0.89 1.98 -2.64
N MET A 79 1.07 0.99 -1.76
CA MET A 79 2.36 0.32 -1.58
C MET A 79 2.78 -0.45 -2.84
N GLY A 80 1.85 -1.11 -3.51
CA GLY A 80 2.06 -1.80 -4.78
C GLY A 80 2.51 -0.85 -5.89
N ILE A 81 1.86 0.31 -6.01
CA ILE A 81 2.25 1.39 -6.95
C ILE A 81 3.67 1.87 -6.63
N HIS A 82 3.99 2.16 -5.37
CA HIS A 82 5.34 2.55 -4.98
C HIS A 82 6.40 1.50 -5.38
N LYS A 83 6.12 0.21 -5.12
CA LYS A 83 6.99 -0.89 -5.52
C LYS A 83 7.16 -0.97 -7.04
N ALA A 84 6.06 -0.87 -7.80
CA ALA A 84 6.09 -0.93 -9.26
C ALA A 84 6.90 0.22 -9.86
N LEU A 85 6.74 1.44 -9.36
CA LEU A 85 7.49 2.61 -9.83
C LEU A 85 8.99 2.44 -9.62
N ARG A 86 9.42 1.81 -8.52
CA ARG A 86 10.84 1.50 -8.27
C ARG A 86 11.41 0.40 -9.16
N ILE A 87 10.55 -0.44 -9.74
CA ILE A 87 10.95 -1.44 -10.74
C ILE A 87 11.07 -0.79 -12.11
N ILE A 88 10.12 0.08 -12.45
CA ILE A 88 10.04 0.73 -13.77
C ILE A 88 11.11 1.82 -13.94
N PHE A 89 11.36 2.62 -12.90
CA PHE A 89 12.29 3.74 -12.97
C PHE A 89 13.61 3.42 -12.27
N SER A 90 14.70 3.45 -13.02
CA SER A 90 16.06 3.38 -12.47
C SER A 90 16.38 4.58 -11.58
N GLU A 91 15.88 5.76 -11.96
CA GLU A 91 15.98 7.00 -11.18
C GLU A 91 14.73 7.17 -10.31
N ALA A 92 14.90 7.03 -8.99
CA ALA A 92 13.78 7.10 -8.05
C ALA A 92 12.95 8.40 -8.15
N GLN A 93 13.59 9.52 -8.47
CA GLN A 93 12.91 10.82 -8.58
C GLN A 93 11.87 10.84 -9.70
N ARG A 94 12.12 10.14 -10.81
CA ARG A 94 11.14 9.99 -11.90
C ARG A 94 9.91 9.22 -11.42
N GLY A 95 10.13 8.20 -10.59
CA GLY A 95 9.06 7.47 -9.92
C GLY A 95 8.31 8.27 -8.86
N TYR A 96 8.83 9.39 -8.35
CA TYR A 96 8.07 10.29 -7.49
C TYR A 96 7.31 11.36 -8.29
N ALA A 97 7.91 11.88 -9.37
CA ALA A 97 7.31 12.91 -10.20
C ALA A 97 6.24 12.38 -11.19
N TRP A 98 6.15 11.07 -11.41
CA TRP A 98 5.28 10.45 -12.43
C TRP A 98 3.82 10.95 -12.39
N ILE A 99 3.26 11.15 -11.18
CA ILE A 99 1.87 11.54 -10.97
C ILE A 99 1.56 12.96 -11.49
N LYS A 100 2.60 13.77 -11.69
CA LYS A 100 2.52 15.15 -12.20
C LYS A 100 2.94 15.28 -13.66
N ALA A 101 3.38 14.19 -14.30
CA ALA A 101 3.92 14.21 -15.66
C ALA A 101 2.83 14.17 -16.77
N GLY A 102 1.58 14.48 -16.41
CA GLY A 102 0.44 14.52 -17.33
C GLY A 102 0.24 15.88 -17.96
#